data_AF-A0A835LHC6-F1
#
_entry.id   AF-A0A835LHC6-F1
#
_cell.length_a   1.000
_cell.length_b   1.000
_cell.length_c   1.000
_cell.angle_alpha   90.00
_cell.angle_beta   90.00
_cell.angle_gamma   90.00
#
_symmetry.space_group_name_H-M   'P 1'
#
loop_
_entity.id
_entity.type
_entity.pdbx_description
1 polymer ?
#
loop_
_entity_poly.entity_id
_entity_poly.type
_entity_poly.pdbx_seq_one_letter_code
_entity_poly.pdbx_strand_id
1 'polypeptide(L)'
;MAGGRVSLTCMDKRGRVIYYGSDETDELGDFYLTVDKYINGKKLEPTLCSVRLVSSPDTVCKLLTNFAGGRSGVKLNWPSHISRGLIRYTTGPFYFTTPMCDEPDTTESLDD
;
A
#
# COMPACT_ATOMS: atom_id res chain seq x y z
N MET A 1 -6.74 2.61 10.23
CA MET A 1 -8.17 2.40 9.85
C MET A 1 -8.37 0.92 9.65
N ALA A 2 -9.40 0.35 10.25
CA ALA A 2 -9.76 -1.06 10.08
C ALA A 2 -10.38 -1.35 8.71
N GLY A 3 -10.12 -2.53 8.16
CA GLY A 3 -10.69 -3.00 6.88
C GLY A 3 -10.10 -2.35 5.62
N GLY A 4 -9.09 -1.50 5.75
CA GLY A 4 -8.36 -0.93 4.61
C GLY A 4 -7.57 -2.02 3.90
N ARG A 5 -7.71 -2.12 2.58
CA ARG A 5 -7.03 -3.15 1.80
C ARG A 5 -5.67 -2.68 1.30
N VAL A 6 -4.67 -3.52 1.53
CA VAL A 6 -3.29 -3.35 1.03
C VAL A 6 -2.89 -4.54 0.16
N SER A 7 -1.94 -4.34 -0.74
CA SER A 7 -1.40 -5.42 -1.58
C SER A 7 0.11 -5.45 -1.57
N LEU A 8 0.66 -6.67 -1.64
CA LEU A 8 2.05 -6.98 -1.94
C LEU A 8 2.12 -7.52 -3.38
N THR A 9 2.87 -6.84 -4.23
CA THR A 9 3.18 -7.29 -5.59
C THR A 9 4.68 -7.53 -5.69
N CYS A 10 5.08 -8.72 -6.12
CA CYS A 10 6.47 -9.06 -6.40
C CYS A 10 6.67 -9.38 -7.88
N MET A 11 7.76 -8.87 -8.43
CA MET A 11 8.12 -9.04 -9.83
C MET A 11 9.40 -9.84 -9.99
N ASP A 12 9.59 -10.44 -11.15
CA ASP A 12 10.89 -10.93 -11.59
C ASP A 12 11.74 -9.80 -12.21
N LYS A 13 13.00 -10.10 -12.53
CA LYS A 13 13.94 -9.15 -13.17
C LYS A 13 13.50 -8.65 -14.54
N ARG A 14 12.50 -9.29 -15.16
CA ARG A 14 11.91 -8.87 -16.44
C ARG A 14 10.66 -8.01 -16.24
N GLY A 15 10.33 -7.65 -15.00
CA GLY A 15 9.16 -6.83 -14.66
C GLY A 15 7.84 -7.59 -14.70
N ARG A 16 7.86 -8.94 -14.73
CA ARG A 16 6.63 -9.75 -14.72
C ARG A 16 6.22 -10.04 -13.29
N VAL A 17 4.93 -9.91 -12.99
CA VAL A 17 4.39 -10.28 -11.68
C VAL A 17 4.57 -11.79 -11.47
N ILE A 18 5.24 -12.15 -10.37
CA ILE A 18 5.43 -13.55 -9.95
C ILE A 18 4.60 -13.89 -8.71
N TYR A 19 4.18 -12.87 -7.96
CA TYR A 19 3.31 -13.02 -6.80
C TYR A 19 2.48 -11.76 -6.62
N TYR A 20 1.21 -11.96 -6.30
CA TYR A 20 0.29 -10.93 -5.84
C TYR A 20 -0.47 -11.49 -4.63
N GLY A 21 -0.44 -10.75 -3.54
CA GLY A 21 -1.24 -11.01 -2.35
C GLY A 21 -1.85 -9.71 -1.84
N SER A 22 -3.00 -9.79 -1.20
CA SER A 22 -3.66 -8.65 -0.59
C SER A 22 -4.36 -9.06 0.68
N ASP A 23 -4.43 -8.16 1.65
CA ASP A 23 -5.16 -8.38 2.87
C ASP A 23 -5.76 -7.07 3.39
N GLU A 24 -6.68 -7.20 4.33
CA GLU A 24 -7.27 -6.08 5.04
C GLU A 24 -6.48 -5.75 6.30
N THR A 25 -6.50 -4.48 6.68
CA THR A 25 -5.96 -4.05 7.96
C THR A 25 -6.87 -4.49 9.12
N ASP A 26 -6.25 -4.79 10.25
CA ASP A 26 -6.96 -5.14 11.48
C ASP A 26 -7.63 -3.92 12.15
N GLU A 27 -8.25 -4.14 13.32
CA GLU A 27 -8.94 -3.11 14.10
C GLU A 27 -8.06 -1.91 14.47
N LEU A 28 -6.74 -2.09 14.58
CA LEU A 28 -5.78 -1.03 14.86
C LEU A 28 -5.31 -0.32 13.59
N GLY A 29 -5.60 -0.90 12.42
CA GLY A 29 -5.12 -0.43 11.13
C GLY A 29 -3.78 -1.02 10.70
N ASP A 30 -3.30 -2.05 11.41
CA ASP A 30 -2.08 -2.76 11.05
C ASP A 30 -2.38 -3.83 9.99
N PHE A 31 -1.37 -4.20 9.21
CA PHE A 31 -1.48 -5.29 8.23
C PHE A 31 -0.25 -6.19 8.26
N TYR A 32 -0.46 -7.47 7.98
CA TYR A 32 0.60 -8.48 7.96
C TYR A 32 0.49 -9.35 6.72
N LEU A 33 1.39 -9.15 5.76
CA LEU A 33 1.45 -9.95 4.53
C LEU A 33 2.61 -10.94 4.61
N THR A 34 2.29 -12.24 4.61
CA THR A 34 3.28 -13.32 4.59
C THR A 34 3.37 -13.92 3.19
N VAL A 35 4.58 -14.17 2.72
CA VAL A 35 4.84 -14.79 1.40
C VAL A 35 5.99 -15.78 1.51
N ASP A 36 5.86 -16.89 0.80
CA ASP A 36 6.94 -17.87 0.70
C ASP A 36 8.15 -17.30 -0.03
N LYS A 37 9.34 -17.65 0.44
CA LYS A 37 10.61 -17.25 -0.17
C LYS A 37 10.79 -17.82 -1.59
N TYR A 38 10.08 -18.89 -1.91
CA TYR A 38 10.11 -19.54 -3.21
C TYR A 38 8.68 -19.69 -3.74
N ILE A 39 8.42 -19.14 -4.93
CA ILE A 39 7.14 -19.26 -5.62
C ILE A 39 7.38 -20.05 -6.90
N ASN A 40 6.76 -21.23 -7.02
CA ASN A 40 6.94 -22.14 -8.16
C ASN A 40 8.42 -22.43 -8.48
N GLY A 41 9.21 -22.70 -7.43
CA GLY A 41 10.65 -22.98 -7.54
C GLY A 41 11.55 -21.75 -7.80
N LYS A 42 10.97 -20.55 -8.00
CA LYS A 42 11.74 -19.32 -8.18
C LYS A 42 11.89 -18.60 -6.86
N LYS A 43 13.13 -18.25 -6.52
CA LYS A 43 13.42 -17.43 -5.35
C LYS A 43 12.87 -16.01 -5.56
N LEU A 44 12.09 -15.56 -4.60
CA LEU A 44 11.57 -14.20 -4.56
C LEU A 44 12.70 -13.24 -4.15
N GLU A 45 12.79 -12.11 -4.86
CA GLU A 45 13.72 -11.02 -4.54
C GLU A 45 12.93 -9.90 -3.86
N PRO A 46 13.05 -9.70 -2.53
CA PRO A 46 12.23 -8.71 -1.81
C PRO A 46 12.36 -7.28 -2.34
N THR A 47 13.52 -6.92 -2.86
CA THR A 47 13.77 -5.61 -3.49
C THR A 47 12.96 -5.38 -4.77
N LEU A 48 12.43 -6.44 -5.38
CA LEU A 48 11.48 -6.41 -6.51
C LEU A 48 10.02 -6.56 -6.07
N CYS A 49 9.77 -6.53 -4.77
CA CYS A 49 8.45 -6.45 -4.19
C CYS A 49 8.09 -5.03 -3.78
N SER A 50 6.80 -4.73 -3.85
CA SER A 50 6.25 -3.45 -3.41
C SER A 50 4.92 -3.64 -2.68
N VAL A 51 4.71 -2.84 -1.64
CA VAL A 51 3.45 -2.79 -0.89
C VAL A 51 2.73 -1.48 -1.20
N ARG A 52 1.42 -1.52 -1.46
CA ARG A 52 0.60 -0.33 -1.73
C ARG A 52 -0.82 -0.45 -1.18
N LEU A 53 -1.49 0.69 -1.02
CA LEU A 53 -2.93 0.78 -0.79
C LEU A 53 -3.72 0.27 -2.00
N VAL A 54 -4.88 -0.32 -1.74
CA VAL A 54 -5.82 -0.82 -2.76
C VAL A 54 -7.17 -0.13 -2.62
N SER A 55 -7.79 -0.19 -1.45
CA SER A 55 -9.12 0.36 -1.21
C SER A 55 -9.39 0.63 0.26
N SER A 56 -10.32 1.53 0.54
CA SER A 56 -10.84 1.80 1.88
C SER A 56 -12.28 1.30 1.98
N PRO A 57 -12.71 0.75 3.12
CA PRO A 57 -14.12 0.41 3.36
C PRO A 57 -14.96 1.65 3.71
N ASP A 58 -14.31 2.76 4.07
CA ASP A 58 -14.97 4.01 4.43
C ASP A 58 -15.50 4.72 3.18
N THR A 59 -16.77 5.15 3.20
CA THR A 59 -17.41 5.79 2.04
C THR A 59 -16.93 7.23 1.79
N VAL A 60 -16.39 7.88 2.82
CA VAL A 60 -15.90 9.26 2.84
C VAL A 60 -14.37 9.27 2.66
N CYS A 61 -13.63 8.51 3.48
CA CYS A 61 -12.18 8.43 3.46
C CYS A 61 -11.67 7.29 2.56
N LYS A 62 -11.89 7.42 1.24
CA LYS A 62 -11.58 6.38 0.24
C LYS A 62 -10.56 6.74 -0.81
N LEU A 63 -10.14 7.99 -0.88
CA LEU A 63 -9.21 8.41 -1.91
C LEU A 63 -7.79 7.95 -1.56
N LEU A 64 -7.14 7.27 -2.50
CA LEU A 64 -5.76 6.82 -2.35
C LEU A 64 -4.82 8.03 -2.34
N THR A 65 -4.08 8.22 -1.24
CA THR A 65 -3.00 9.22 -1.20
C THR A 65 -1.66 8.58 -1.58
N ASN A 66 -0.71 9.40 -2.04
CA ASN A 66 0.67 8.94 -2.18
C ASN A 66 1.54 9.26 -0.95
N PHE A 67 0.92 9.52 0.21
CA PHE A 67 1.66 9.69 1.46
C PHE A 67 2.45 8.41 1.75
N ALA A 68 3.73 8.57 2.11
CA ALA A 68 4.68 7.47 2.30
C ALA A 68 4.75 6.47 1.13
N GLY A 69 4.34 6.86 -0.08
CA GLY A 69 4.28 5.98 -1.25
C GLY A 69 3.04 5.07 -1.29
N GLY A 70 1.99 5.34 -0.50
CA GLY A 70 0.81 4.48 -0.41
C GLY A 70 0.15 4.14 -1.75
N ARG A 71 0.05 5.10 -2.69
CA ARG A 71 -0.55 4.89 -4.01
C ARG A 71 0.43 4.27 -5.02
N SER A 72 1.67 4.76 -5.07
CA SER A 72 2.69 4.28 -6.01
C SER A 72 3.29 2.92 -5.62
N GLY A 73 3.24 2.61 -4.33
CA GLY A 73 3.87 1.46 -3.70
C GLY A 73 5.28 1.74 -3.17
N VAL A 74 5.64 1.04 -2.09
CA VAL A 74 6.93 1.11 -1.41
C VAL A 74 7.71 -0.18 -1.61
N LYS A 75 8.95 -0.07 -2.07
CA LYS A 75 9.84 -1.24 -2.27
C LYS A 75 10.41 -1.76 -0.95
N LEU A 76 10.50 -3.08 -0.83
CA LEU A 76 11.04 -3.74 0.36
C LEU A 76 12.57 -3.86 0.29
N ASN A 77 13.26 -2.73 0.43
CA ASN A 77 14.71 -2.68 0.25
C ASN A 77 15.51 -3.14 1.48
N TRP A 78 15.06 -2.74 2.68
CA TRP A 78 15.80 -2.96 3.92
C TRP A 78 14.96 -3.79 4.90
N PRO A 79 15.44 -4.96 5.33
CA PRO A 79 14.73 -5.76 6.32
C PRO A 79 14.77 -5.06 7.67
N SER A 80 13.62 -5.02 8.35
CA SER A 80 13.51 -4.48 9.71
C SER A 80 13.92 -5.49 10.77
N HIS A 81 13.81 -6.78 10.47
CA HIS A 81 14.21 -7.85 11.38
C HIS A 81 14.58 -9.12 10.59
N ILE A 82 15.67 -9.78 11.01
CA ILE A 82 16.16 -11.03 10.42
C ILE A 82 16.29 -12.07 11.54
N SER A 83 15.64 -13.22 11.35
CA SER A 83 15.71 -14.35 12.26
C SER A 83 15.81 -15.67 11.49
N ARG A 84 16.02 -16.80 12.18
CA ARG A 84 16.11 -18.11 11.51
C ARG A 84 14.79 -18.44 10.82
N GLY A 85 14.80 -18.46 9.49
CA GLY A 85 13.65 -18.82 8.66
C GLY A 85 12.71 -17.66 8.32
N LEU A 86 12.87 -16.47 8.92
CA LEU A 86 11.96 -15.34 8.70
C LEU A 86 12.73 -14.03 8.52
N ILE A 87 12.38 -13.31 7.46
CA ILE A 87 12.82 -11.94 7.19
C ILE A 87 11.58 -11.06 7.20
N ARG A 88 11.55 -10.05 8.06
CA ARG A 88 10.46 -9.09 8.16
C ARG A 88 10.88 -7.77 7.55
N TYR A 89 9.94 -7.15 6.85
CA TYR A 89 10.04 -5.79 6.33
C TYR A 89 8.90 -4.99 6.94
N THR A 90 9.20 -3.77 7.37
CA THR A 90 8.21 -2.87 7.97
C THR A 90 8.17 -1.61 7.13
N THR A 91 6.97 -1.22 6.69
CA THR A 91 6.75 0.05 5.99
C THR A 91 6.25 1.10 6.97
N GLY A 92 6.33 2.37 6.58
CA GLY A 92 5.59 3.42 7.28
C GLY A 92 4.07 3.28 7.09
N PRO A 93 3.27 4.06 7.84
CA PRO A 93 1.83 4.07 7.68
C PRO A 93 1.43 4.64 6.32
N PHE A 94 0.33 4.13 5.77
CA PHE A 94 -0.32 4.66 4.58
C PHE A 94 -1.65 5.30 4.95
N TYR A 95 -2.09 6.29 4.18
CA TYR A 95 -3.30 7.04 4.46
C TYR A 95 -4.22 7.11 3.24
N PHE A 96 -5.50 6.93 3.50
CA PHE A 96 -6.56 7.41 2.62
C PHE A 96 -6.92 8.85 2.99
N THR A 97 -7.58 9.55 2.08
CA THR A 97 -8.11 10.88 2.32
C THR A 97 -9.56 10.96 1.88
N THR A 98 -10.24 11.99 2.35
CA THR A 98 -11.54 12.40 1.83
C THR A 98 -11.34 13.23 0.55
N PRO A 99 -12.36 13.35 -0.31
CA PRO A 99 -12.41 14.46 -1.25
C PRO A 99 -12.21 15.77 -0.49
N MET A 100 -11.29 16.61 -0.95
CA MET A 100 -11.25 18.01 -0.50
C MET A 100 -12.54 18.67 -1.02
N CYS A 101 -13.14 19.59 -0.25
CA CYS A 101 -14.22 20.42 -0.78
C CYS A 101 -13.70 21.23 -1.96
N ASP A 102 -14.49 21.34 -3.03
CA ASP A 102 -14.21 22.32 -4.08
C ASP A 102 -14.21 23.72 -3.44
N GLU A 103 -13.22 24.56 -3.76
CA GLU A 103 -13.27 25.97 -3.37
C GLU A 103 -14.52 26.60 -4.02
N PRO A 104 -15.35 27.35 -3.26
CA PRO A 104 -16.49 28.01 -3.86
C PRO A 104 -16.00 29.02 -4.91
N ASP A 105 -16.62 28.98 -6.09
CA ASP A 105 -16.40 29.98 -7.14
C ASP A 105 -16.74 31.37 -6.59
N THR A 106 -15.72 32.19 -6.34
CA THR A 106 -15.85 33.58 -5.85
C THR A 106 -16.10 34.58 -6.99
N THR A 107 -16.40 34.10 -8.19
CA THR A 107 -16.62 34.93 -9.38
C THR A 107 -18.03 35.52 -9.48
N GLU A 108 -18.96 35.17 -8.58
CA GLU A 108 -20.30 35.78 -8.52
C GLU A 108 -20.46 36.70 -7.31
N SER A 109 -19.81 37.86 -7.35
CA SER A 109 -20.26 39.07 -6.62
C SER A 109 -19.48 40.31 -7.08
N LEU A 110 -19.68 40.73 -8.32
CA LEU A 110 -19.45 42.11 -8.76
C LEU A 110 -20.60 42.49 -9.70
N ASP A 111 -21.81 42.57 -9.16
CA ASP A 111 -22.90 43.31 -9.79
C ASP A 111 -23.72 44.04 -8.69
N ASP A 112 -23.85 45.35 -8.92
CA ASP A 112 -24.53 46.45 -8.20
C ASP A 112 -23.81 47.13 -7.01
#